data_AF-J2R1I7-F1
#
_entry.id   AF-J2R1I7-F1
#
_cell.length_a   1.000
_cell.length_b   1.000
_cell.length_c   1.000
_cell.angle_alpha   90.00
_cell.angle_beta   90.00
_cell.angle_gamma   90.00
#
_symmetry.space_group_name_H-M   'P 1'
#
loop_
_entity.id
_entity.type
_entity.pdbx_description
1 polymer ?
#
loop_
_entity_poly.entity_id
_entity_poly.type
_entity_poly.pdbx_seq_one_letter_code
_entity_poly.pdbx_strand_id
1 'polypeptide(L)'
;MKSATPQCNSFDRLRRSSLPCAMLLSLATADAAPLDDVSPPPPTDPSAYTNPPADPQAALDAILTMPPTNEGAIALPNGVYGDRYTPRAENVLPPALQTSFKIPTNGKPSPLFGAQPYTQQLLLFEEFGTEKLDPTLPAPPLTFPPPTVGPAPVQDPNSIARSGPSAAALEAFMRQPGLYPFPSQYSNALDRNPWQAQIEAFLNRHPVGSPAEGRPPGKGWSHQRWNEFYPQVAFKTAQAGAKLNGGMRDRRQLHNYAVGEFGPGGLYNQTSDTPVIAGTTKGIDTRFHPNMPIQNHKALWTFDGTFPPKLLMVRYGQPVLMRHYNALPIDPSANMGFGLHTLSTHEHNGHSPAESDGYANAFFFP
;
A
#
# COMPACT_ATOMS: atom_id res chain seq x y z
N MET A 1 -67.23 -32.41 -37.42
CA MET A 1 -68.28 -33.37 -36.97
C MET A 1 -67.76 -34.01 -35.70
N LYS A 2 -68.37 -33.77 -34.52
CA LYS A 2 -69.28 -34.71 -33.82
C LYS A 2 -68.75 -36.16 -33.92
N SER A 3 -68.38 -36.89 -32.87
CA SER A 3 -69.04 -37.20 -31.57
C SER A 3 -68.12 -38.21 -30.85
N ALA A 4 -67.77 -38.06 -29.57
CA ALA A 4 -68.49 -38.50 -28.35
C ALA A 4 -68.57 -40.03 -28.12
N THR A 5 -67.98 -40.48 -27.01
CA THR A 5 -68.22 -41.77 -26.31
C THR A 5 -67.90 -41.57 -24.80
N PRO A 6 -68.50 -42.33 -23.87
CA PRO A 6 -69.41 -41.79 -22.84
C PRO A 6 -68.88 -41.83 -21.40
N GLN A 7 -69.62 -41.16 -20.51
CA GLN A 7 -69.47 -41.15 -19.05
C GLN A 7 -69.79 -42.50 -18.41
N CYS A 8 -69.03 -42.87 -17.38
CA CYS A 8 -69.49 -43.76 -16.31
C CYS A 8 -69.13 -43.14 -14.95
N ASN A 9 -70.17 -42.78 -14.19
CA ASN A 9 -70.09 -42.38 -12.79
C ASN A 9 -70.04 -43.62 -11.90
N SER A 10 -69.15 -43.64 -10.90
CA SER A 10 -69.47 -44.24 -9.61
C SER A 10 -68.57 -43.64 -8.53
N PHE A 11 -69.13 -42.67 -7.82
CA PHE A 11 -68.72 -42.34 -6.46
C PHE A 11 -68.92 -43.58 -5.59
N ASP A 12 -67.84 -44.12 -5.02
CA ASP A 12 -67.95 -44.82 -3.74
C ASP A 12 -66.60 -44.91 -3.02
N ARG A 13 -66.55 -44.25 -1.86
CA ARG A 13 -65.78 -44.61 -0.65
C ARG A 13 -64.25 -44.47 -0.66
N LEU A 14 -63.78 -43.22 -0.53
CA LEU A 14 -62.53 -42.95 0.20
C LEU A 14 -62.86 -42.61 1.67
N ARG A 15 -62.83 -43.64 2.53
CA ARG A 15 -62.77 -43.44 3.99
C ARG A 15 -61.36 -42.97 4.34
N ARG A 16 -61.29 -41.74 4.88
CA ARG A 16 -60.10 -41.10 5.43
C ARG A 16 -59.54 -41.91 6.59
N SER A 17 -58.28 -42.31 6.50
CA SER A 17 -57.42 -42.61 7.65
C SER A 17 -56.37 -41.50 7.75
N SER A 18 -56.70 -40.42 8.45
CA SER A 18 -55.75 -39.37 8.80
C SER A 18 -54.93 -39.83 10.01
N LEU A 19 -53.74 -40.35 9.77
CA LEU A 19 -52.70 -40.49 10.79
C LEU A 19 -52.16 -39.07 11.08
N PRO A 20 -52.21 -38.57 12.33
CA PRO A 20 -51.53 -37.34 12.67
C PRO A 20 -50.02 -37.63 12.70
N CYS A 21 -49.32 -37.26 11.63
CA CYS A 21 -47.86 -37.21 11.63
C CYS A 21 -47.45 -36.02 12.51
N ALA A 22 -47.12 -36.28 13.77
CA ALA A 22 -46.50 -35.27 14.63
C ALA A 22 -45.10 -34.97 14.09
N MET A 23 -44.97 -33.92 13.28
CA MET A 23 -43.67 -33.34 12.98
C MET A 23 -43.11 -32.77 14.28
N LEU A 24 -42.19 -33.51 14.90
CA LEU A 24 -41.26 -32.96 15.88
C LEU A 24 -40.40 -31.92 15.15
N LEU A 25 -40.84 -30.66 15.18
CA LEU A 25 -39.97 -29.51 14.95
C LEU A 25 -39.04 -29.43 16.16
N SER A 26 -37.88 -30.08 16.07
CA SER A 26 -36.78 -29.78 16.97
C SER A 26 -36.40 -28.31 16.74
N LEU A 27 -36.72 -27.45 17.70
CA LEU A 27 -36.10 -26.14 17.83
C LEU A 27 -34.62 -26.38 18.14
N ALA A 28 -33.82 -26.60 17.09
CA ALA A 28 -32.39 -26.43 17.22
C ALA A 28 -32.17 -24.95 17.53
N THR A 29 -31.73 -24.66 18.75
CA THR A 29 -31.16 -23.35 19.07
C THR A 29 -29.94 -23.20 18.18
N ALA A 30 -30.07 -22.41 17.11
CA ALA A 30 -28.92 -21.96 16.36
C ALA A 30 -28.16 -21.00 17.27
N ASP A 31 -27.18 -21.50 18.00
CA ASP A 31 -26.26 -20.64 18.73
C ASP A 31 -25.53 -19.77 17.71
N ALA A 32 -25.65 -18.46 17.87
CA ALA A 32 -24.94 -17.51 17.05
C ALA A 32 -23.43 -17.66 17.33
N ALA A 33 -22.72 -18.35 16.44
CA ALA A 33 -21.26 -18.37 16.48
C ALA A 33 -20.73 -16.97 16.14
N PRO A 34 -19.64 -16.51 16.79
CA PRO A 34 -18.95 -15.29 16.39
C PRO A 34 -18.58 -15.34 14.91
N LEU A 35 -18.76 -14.23 14.20
CA LEU A 35 -18.40 -14.11 12.78
C LEU A 35 -16.88 -14.22 12.57
N ASP A 36 -16.11 -13.81 13.57
CA ASP A 36 -14.65 -13.82 13.57
C ASP A 36 -14.10 -14.66 14.73
N ASP A 37 -12.95 -15.29 14.50
CA ASP A 37 -12.23 -16.03 15.53
C ASP A 37 -11.43 -15.07 16.44
N VAL A 38 -11.99 -14.79 17.61
CA VAL A 38 -11.41 -13.92 18.65
C VAL A 38 -10.54 -14.68 19.66
N SER A 39 -10.28 -15.97 19.45
CA SER A 39 -9.42 -16.73 20.36
C SER A 39 -7.95 -16.27 20.23
N PRO A 40 -7.13 -16.44 21.28
CA PRO A 40 -5.70 -16.18 21.18
C PRO A 40 -5.03 -17.03 20.08
N PRO A 41 -3.87 -16.59 19.54
CA PRO A 41 -3.07 -17.44 18.67
C PRO A 41 -2.64 -18.73 19.39
N PRO A 42 -2.62 -19.90 18.71
CA PRO A 42 -2.20 -21.15 19.32
C PRO A 42 -0.71 -21.08 19.70
N PRO A 43 -0.23 -21.88 20.67
CA PRO A 43 1.17 -21.83 21.13
C PRO A 43 2.24 -22.06 20.06
N THR A 44 1.88 -22.68 18.93
CA THR A 44 2.77 -22.91 17.78
C THR A 44 2.78 -21.77 16.76
N ASP A 45 1.88 -20.79 16.90
CA ASP A 45 1.83 -19.62 16.03
C ASP A 45 2.97 -18.66 16.39
N PRO A 46 3.69 -18.08 15.39
CA PRO A 46 4.80 -17.16 15.64
C PRO A 46 4.40 -15.89 16.40
N SER A 47 3.11 -15.59 16.48
CA SER A 47 2.53 -14.45 17.21
C SER A 47 1.82 -14.87 18.50
N ALA A 48 2.02 -16.10 18.99
CA ALA A 48 1.50 -16.57 20.26
C ALA A 48 1.83 -15.62 21.41
N TYR A 49 0.81 -15.32 22.22
CA TYR A 49 1.00 -14.44 23.37
C TYR A 49 1.90 -15.10 24.40
N THR A 50 2.88 -14.34 24.87
CA THR A 50 3.71 -14.71 26.01
C THR A 50 3.19 -14.03 27.25
N ASN A 51 3.19 -14.72 28.38
CA ASN A 51 2.93 -14.08 29.66
C ASN A 51 3.97 -12.99 29.92
N PRO A 52 3.62 -11.92 30.66
CA PRO A 52 4.59 -10.97 31.16
C PRO A 52 5.75 -11.70 31.86
N PRO A 53 7.00 -11.26 31.67
CA PRO A 53 8.14 -11.90 32.30
C PRO A 53 8.04 -11.81 33.83
N ALA A 54 8.38 -12.90 34.52
CA ALA A 54 8.34 -12.96 35.99
C ALA A 54 9.32 -11.97 36.65
N ASP A 55 10.42 -11.67 35.95
CA ASP A 55 11.38 -10.63 36.32
C ASP A 55 11.43 -9.56 35.20
N PRO A 56 10.71 -8.44 35.38
CA PRO A 56 10.71 -7.35 34.40
C PRO A 56 12.08 -6.71 34.17
N GLN A 57 12.97 -6.71 35.17
CA GLN A 57 14.29 -6.10 35.04
C GLN A 57 15.18 -6.98 34.16
N ALA A 58 15.23 -8.28 34.42
CA ALA A 58 15.98 -9.22 33.59
C ALA A 58 15.47 -9.22 32.13
N ALA A 59 14.16 -9.07 31.92
CA ALA A 59 13.59 -8.97 30.58
C ALA A 59 13.98 -7.66 29.87
N LEU A 60 13.97 -6.53 30.58
CA LEU A 60 14.46 -5.26 30.03
C LEU A 60 15.95 -5.36 29.66
N ASP A 61 16.77 -5.90 30.56
CA ASP A 61 18.21 -6.07 30.32
C ASP A 61 18.46 -6.97 29.10
N ALA A 62 17.68 -8.04 28.94
CA ALA A 62 17.73 -8.88 27.74
C ALA A 62 17.37 -8.11 26.46
N ILE A 63 16.28 -7.32 26.47
CA ILE A 63 15.87 -6.50 25.32
C ILE A 63 16.96 -5.50 24.95
N LEU A 64 17.61 -4.88 25.93
CA LEU A 64 18.70 -3.92 25.71
C LEU A 64 19.94 -4.55 25.06
N THR A 65 20.10 -5.88 25.14
CA THR A 65 21.18 -6.61 24.45
C THR A 65 20.82 -7.08 23.04
N MET A 66 19.56 -6.97 22.64
CA MET A 66 19.13 -7.38 21.30
C MET A 66 19.63 -6.39 20.24
N PRO A 67 19.92 -6.86 19.01
CA PRO A 67 20.20 -5.97 17.89
C PRO A 67 19.04 -5.00 17.64
N PRO A 68 19.31 -3.79 17.10
CA PRO A 68 18.24 -2.89 16.66
C PRO A 68 17.28 -3.58 15.70
N THR A 69 15.97 -3.38 15.90
CA THR A 69 14.91 -3.99 15.08
C THR A 69 15.03 -3.65 13.59
N ASN A 70 15.69 -2.53 13.26
CA ASN A 70 15.91 -2.07 11.90
C ASN A 70 17.30 -2.40 11.33
N GLU A 71 18.12 -3.22 11.98
CA GLU A 71 19.47 -3.57 11.52
C GLU A 71 19.46 -4.10 10.06
N GLY A 72 18.47 -4.94 9.72
CA GLY A 72 18.29 -5.44 8.36
C GLY A 72 18.02 -4.35 7.30
N ALA A 73 17.47 -3.20 7.68
CA ALA A 73 17.23 -2.06 6.80
C ALA A 73 18.52 -1.34 6.36
N ILE A 74 19.66 -1.71 6.95
CA ILE A 74 20.98 -1.14 6.67
C ILE A 74 21.96 -2.26 6.28
N ALA A 75 21.43 -3.34 5.70
CA ALA A 75 22.26 -4.41 5.16
C ALA A 75 23.08 -3.91 3.95
N LEU A 76 24.35 -4.27 3.92
CA LEU A 76 25.33 -3.91 2.90
C LEU A 76 25.85 -5.18 2.20
N PRO A 77 26.60 -5.03 1.08
CA PRO A 77 27.19 -6.17 0.40
C PRO A 77 28.08 -7.03 1.31
N ASN A 78 28.13 -8.34 1.04
CA ASN A 78 29.00 -9.31 1.73
C ASN A 78 28.68 -9.55 3.21
N GLY A 79 27.41 -9.42 3.60
CA GLY A 79 26.97 -9.70 4.97
C GLY A 79 27.39 -8.66 6.00
N VAL A 80 27.82 -7.47 5.55
CA VAL A 80 28.11 -6.34 6.41
C VAL A 80 26.81 -5.64 6.76
N TYR A 81 26.70 -5.15 8.00
CA TYR A 81 25.57 -4.35 8.46
C TYR A 81 26.07 -2.98 8.88
N GLY A 82 25.43 -1.94 8.35
CA GLY A 82 25.69 -0.57 8.75
C GLY A 82 24.93 -0.17 10.01
N ASP A 83 25.06 1.09 10.37
CA ASP A 83 24.29 1.73 11.43
C ASP A 83 23.50 2.94 10.89
N ARG A 84 22.83 3.67 11.77
CA ARG A 84 22.06 4.88 11.39
C ARG A 84 22.88 5.97 10.70
N TYR A 85 24.21 5.91 10.75
CA TYR A 85 25.12 6.85 10.10
C TYR A 85 25.58 6.36 8.73
N THR A 86 25.48 5.06 8.43
CA THR A 86 25.90 4.50 7.15
C THR A 86 25.23 5.18 5.94
N PRO A 87 23.89 5.30 5.85
CA PRO A 87 23.28 6.03 4.72
C PRO A 87 23.66 7.51 4.68
N ARG A 88 24.01 8.10 5.84
CA ARG A 88 24.37 9.52 5.95
C ARG A 88 25.76 9.83 5.41
N ALA A 89 26.59 8.83 5.12
CA ALA A 89 27.90 9.04 4.51
C ALA A 89 27.78 9.76 3.15
N GLU A 90 26.68 9.50 2.41
CA GLU A 90 26.38 10.16 1.13
C GLU A 90 25.55 11.45 1.29
N ASN A 91 25.46 12.02 2.50
CA ASN A 91 24.75 13.26 2.70
C ASN A 91 25.45 14.41 1.96
N VAL A 92 24.69 15.10 1.12
CA VAL A 92 25.15 16.26 0.32
C VAL A 92 25.67 17.41 1.19
N LEU A 93 25.30 17.45 2.47
CA LEU A 93 25.77 18.42 3.45
C LEU A 93 26.48 17.74 4.65
N PRO A 94 27.78 17.38 4.50
CA PRO A 94 28.55 16.78 5.58
C PRO A 94 28.66 17.71 6.80
N PRO A 95 28.90 17.18 8.02
CA PRO A 95 28.91 17.95 9.26
C PRO A 95 29.78 19.22 9.24
N ALA A 96 30.94 19.19 8.57
CA ALA A 96 31.84 20.33 8.47
C ALA A 96 31.27 21.52 7.67
N LEU A 97 30.24 21.29 6.84
CA LEU A 97 29.58 22.33 6.02
C LEU A 97 28.24 22.81 6.63
N GLN A 98 27.88 22.31 7.81
CA GLN A 98 26.64 22.66 8.50
C GLN A 98 26.79 24.02 9.23
N THR A 99 25.77 24.86 9.14
CA THR A 99 25.83 26.26 9.63
C THR A 99 25.19 26.47 11.00
N SER A 100 24.49 25.47 11.56
CA SER A 100 23.95 25.48 12.93
C SER A 100 23.57 24.08 13.40
N PHE A 101 23.38 23.88 14.71
CA PHE A 101 22.82 22.65 15.31
C PHE A 101 21.31 22.80 15.58
N LYS A 102 20.50 23.05 14.55
CA LYS A 102 19.03 23.16 14.69
C LYS A 102 18.31 22.15 13.80
N ILE A 103 17.38 21.39 14.38
CA ILE A 103 16.38 20.56 13.69
C ILE A 103 15.38 21.50 13.00
N PRO A 104 14.95 21.29 11.74
CA PRO A 104 15.03 20.05 10.95
C PRO A 104 16.25 19.90 10.02
N THR A 105 16.95 20.97 9.65
CA THR A 105 18.15 20.82 8.81
C THR A 105 19.22 21.81 9.23
N ASN A 106 20.37 21.30 9.67
CA ASN A 106 21.61 22.02 9.97
C ASN A 106 22.24 22.71 8.73
N GLY A 107 21.45 23.00 7.69
CA GLY A 107 21.88 23.49 6.39
C GLY A 107 21.41 24.91 6.06
N LYS A 108 21.89 25.41 4.93
CA LYS A 108 21.44 26.69 4.36
C LYS A 108 19.97 26.60 3.97
N PRO A 109 19.23 27.72 3.99
CA PRO A 109 17.90 27.78 3.40
C PRO A 109 17.93 27.22 1.97
N SER A 110 16.92 26.43 1.61
CA SER A 110 16.80 25.96 0.23
C SER A 110 16.71 27.15 -0.72
N PRO A 111 17.49 27.18 -1.82
CA PRO A 111 17.41 28.27 -2.78
C PRO A 111 16.00 28.34 -3.39
N LEU A 112 15.48 29.55 -3.53
CA LEU A 112 14.16 29.77 -4.13
C LEU A 112 14.19 29.75 -5.67
N PHE A 113 15.38 29.79 -6.27
CA PHE A 113 15.56 29.85 -7.73
C PHE A 113 14.76 30.99 -8.40
N GLY A 114 14.56 32.10 -7.70
CA GLY A 114 13.76 33.23 -8.17
C GLY A 114 12.25 33.05 -8.06
N ALA A 115 11.75 31.95 -7.47
CA ALA A 115 10.34 31.81 -7.10
C ALA A 115 9.92 32.96 -6.17
N GLN A 116 8.77 33.56 -6.46
CA GLN A 116 8.20 34.64 -5.66
C GLN A 116 7.10 34.09 -4.74
N PRO A 117 6.82 34.76 -3.61
CA PRO A 117 5.71 34.37 -2.75
C PRO A 117 4.38 34.37 -3.51
N TYR A 118 3.59 33.30 -3.33
CA TYR A 118 2.21 33.17 -3.85
C TYR A 118 2.06 33.29 -5.38
N THR A 119 3.11 33.00 -6.17
CA THR A 119 3.03 33.03 -7.65
C THR A 119 2.74 31.67 -8.30
N GLN A 120 2.75 30.60 -7.52
CA GLN A 120 2.43 29.26 -8.01
C GLN A 120 1.07 28.82 -7.48
N GLN A 121 0.21 28.38 -8.39
CA GLN A 121 -1.02 27.69 -8.04
C GLN A 121 -0.71 26.44 -7.21
N LEU A 122 -1.42 26.26 -6.10
CA LEU A 122 -1.36 25.03 -5.33
C LEU A 122 -2.01 23.90 -6.13
N LEU A 123 -1.24 22.84 -6.41
CA LEU A 123 -1.77 21.64 -7.03
C LEU A 123 -2.77 20.97 -6.07
N LEU A 124 -4.04 20.93 -6.46
CA LEU A 124 -5.10 20.26 -5.72
C LEU A 124 -4.93 18.75 -5.78
N PHE A 125 -5.45 18.04 -4.77
CA PHE A 125 -5.26 16.60 -4.67
C PHE A 125 -5.73 15.81 -5.90
N GLU A 126 -5.10 14.66 -6.10
CA GLU A 126 -5.52 13.65 -7.06
C GLU A 126 -6.01 12.42 -6.29
N GLU A 127 -7.25 12.01 -6.50
CA GLU A 127 -7.81 10.84 -5.83
C GLU A 127 -7.01 9.58 -6.18
N PHE A 128 -6.80 8.69 -5.20
CA PHE A 128 -6.37 7.32 -5.49
C PHE A 128 -7.38 6.61 -6.40
N GLY A 129 -8.67 6.86 -6.16
CA GLY A 129 -9.78 6.19 -6.79
C GLY A 129 -9.88 4.73 -6.39
N THR A 130 -10.86 4.44 -5.53
CA THR A 130 -11.15 3.09 -5.07
C THR A 130 -11.92 2.33 -6.14
N GLU A 131 -11.67 1.02 -6.22
CA GLU A 131 -12.42 0.08 -7.05
C GLU A 131 -13.06 -0.99 -6.18
N LYS A 132 -14.15 -1.61 -6.66
CA LYS A 132 -14.74 -2.75 -5.96
C LYS A 132 -13.69 -3.85 -5.80
N LEU A 133 -13.56 -4.41 -4.59
CA LEU A 133 -12.76 -5.61 -4.41
C LEU A 133 -13.53 -6.79 -5.04
N ASP A 134 -13.06 -7.27 -6.19
CA ASP A 134 -13.73 -8.29 -6.98
C ASP A 134 -12.90 -9.59 -7.02
N PRO A 135 -13.34 -10.67 -6.34
CA PRO A 135 -12.63 -11.95 -6.33
C PRO A 135 -12.72 -12.72 -7.65
N THR A 136 -13.53 -12.26 -8.61
CA THR A 136 -13.70 -12.91 -9.92
C THR A 136 -12.69 -12.44 -10.96
N LEU A 137 -11.90 -11.39 -10.65
CA LEU A 137 -10.88 -10.89 -11.55
C LEU A 137 -9.76 -11.94 -11.75
N PRO A 138 -9.34 -12.20 -13.00
CA PRO A 138 -8.24 -13.13 -13.26
C PRO A 138 -6.92 -12.54 -12.78
N ALA A 139 -5.91 -13.40 -12.65
CA ALA A 139 -4.54 -12.96 -12.40
C ALA A 139 -4.09 -11.97 -13.49
N PRO A 140 -3.59 -10.78 -13.12
CA PRO A 140 -3.13 -9.79 -14.07
C PRO A 140 -1.82 -10.24 -14.75
N PRO A 141 -1.58 -9.88 -16.02
CA PRO A 141 -0.42 -10.35 -16.76
C PRO A 141 0.91 -9.71 -16.34
N LEU A 142 0.89 -8.49 -15.80
CA LEU A 142 2.10 -7.79 -15.36
C LEU A 142 2.32 -7.99 -13.86
N THR A 143 3.51 -8.45 -13.50
CA THR A 143 4.00 -8.49 -12.12
C THR A 143 4.54 -7.14 -11.68
N PHE A 144 4.84 -6.98 -10.39
CA PHE A 144 5.49 -5.78 -9.89
C PHE A 144 6.83 -5.57 -10.62
N PRO A 145 7.03 -4.46 -11.34
CA PRO A 145 8.17 -4.32 -12.23
C PRO A 145 9.47 -4.14 -11.43
N PRO A 146 10.59 -4.75 -11.84
CA PRO A 146 11.88 -4.56 -11.19
C PRO A 146 12.46 -3.15 -11.47
N PRO A 147 13.41 -2.69 -10.64
CA PRO A 147 14.15 -1.47 -10.93
C PRO A 147 14.97 -1.61 -12.21
N THR A 148 15.13 -0.51 -12.94
CA THR A 148 15.97 -0.42 -14.14
C THR A 148 16.84 0.82 -14.11
N VAL A 149 17.92 0.84 -14.89
CA VAL A 149 18.61 2.10 -15.18
C VAL A 149 17.76 2.97 -16.11
N GLY A 150 18.00 4.29 -16.05
CA GLY A 150 17.33 5.26 -16.92
C GLY A 150 17.90 6.66 -16.74
N PRO A 151 17.49 7.64 -17.57
CA PRO A 151 18.03 8.99 -17.49
C PRO A 151 17.63 9.70 -16.19
N ALA A 152 18.58 10.44 -15.61
CA ALA A 152 18.30 11.41 -14.56
C ALA A 152 17.38 12.54 -15.12
N PRO A 153 16.52 13.16 -14.28
CA PRO A 153 16.41 12.99 -12.83
C PRO A 153 15.49 11.84 -12.39
N VAL A 154 14.80 11.16 -13.31
CA VAL A 154 13.71 10.22 -13.03
C VAL A 154 14.21 8.83 -12.61
N GLN A 155 15.38 8.42 -13.10
CA GLN A 155 16.04 7.17 -12.73
C GLN A 155 17.55 7.37 -12.58
N ASP A 156 18.25 6.38 -12.04
CA ASP A 156 19.71 6.36 -12.01
C ASP A 156 20.27 5.81 -13.34
N PRO A 157 21.17 6.53 -14.03
CA PRO A 157 21.71 6.10 -15.32
C PRO A 157 22.70 4.92 -15.22
N ASN A 158 23.25 4.68 -14.02
CA ASN A 158 24.41 3.82 -13.83
C ASN A 158 24.17 2.67 -12.84
N SER A 159 23.13 2.72 -12.01
CA SER A 159 22.90 1.72 -10.95
C SER A 159 21.44 1.31 -10.81
N ILE A 160 21.17 0.02 -11.03
CA ILE A 160 19.86 -0.60 -10.81
C ILE A 160 19.44 -0.48 -9.33
N ALA A 161 20.34 -0.80 -8.39
CA ALA A 161 20.04 -0.77 -6.96
C ALA A 161 19.73 0.64 -6.44
N ARG A 162 20.21 1.68 -7.14
CA ARG A 162 19.97 3.09 -6.80
C ARG A 162 18.79 3.71 -7.58
N SER A 163 18.04 2.90 -8.32
CA SER A 163 16.92 3.31 -9.17
C SER A 163 15.62 2.64 -8.73
N GLY A 164 14.50 3.13 -9.25
CA GLY A 164 13.21 2.46 -9.22
C GLY A 164 12.84 1.86 -10.59
N PRO A 165 11.64 1.29 -10.74
CA PRO A 165 11.13 0.84 -12.04
C PRO A 165 10.95 2.01 -13.00
N SER A 166 10.99 1.74 -14.31
CA SER A 166 10.65 2.77 -15.30
C SER A 166 9.22 3.28 -15.08
N ALA A 167 9.00 4.59 -15.31
CA ALA A 167 7.69 5.22 -15.14
C ALA A 167 6.59 4.51 -15.94
N ALA A 168 6.90 4.11 -17.18
CA ALA A 168 5.96 3.41 -18.05
C ALA A 168 5.59 2.02 -17.51
N ALA A 169 6.57 1.23 -17.04
CA ALA A 169 6.31 -0.10 -16.50
C ALA A 169 5.51 -0.04 -15.19
N LEU A 170 5.85 0.90 -14.30
CA LEU A 170 5.11 1.10 -13.05
C LEU A 170 3.67 1.52 -13.32
N GLU A 171 3.44 2.49 -14.20
CA GLU A 171 2.07 2.90 -14.55
C GLU A 171 1.29 1.78 -15.24
N ALA A 172 1.91 1.01 -16.15
CA ALA A 172 1.25 -0.12 -16.78
C ALA A 172 0.81 -1.16 -15.73
N PHE A 173 1.68 -1.48 -14.77
CA PHE A 173 1.36 -2.37 -13.65
C PHE A 173 0.20 -1.83 -12.79
N MET A 174 0.25 -0.55 -12.43
CA MET A 174 -0.73 0.11 -11.55
C MET A 174 -2.11 0.31 -12.21
N ARG A 175 -2.16 0.40 -13.54
CA ARG A 175 -3.41 0.48 -14.31
C ARG A 175 -4.20 -0.82 -14.35
N GLN A 176 -3.57 -1.97 -14.11
CA GLN A 176 -4.25 -3.25 -14.09
C GLN A 176 -5.37 -3.23 -13.02
N PRO A 177 -6.56 -3.78 -13.31
CA PRO A 177 -7.64 -3.80 -12.33
C PRO A 177 -7.34 -4.76 -11.19
N GLY A 178 -7.93 -4.50 -10.04
CA GLY A 178 -7.92 -5.40 -8.89
C GLY A 178 -6.56 -5.57 -8.21
N LEU A 179 -6.56 -6.49 -7.25
CA LEU A 179 -5.42 -6.83 -6.41
C LEU A 179 -5.01 -8.28 -6.64
N TYR A 180 -3.72 -8.51 -6.90
CA TYR A 180 -3.14 -9.83 -7.03
C TYR A 180 -1.81 -9.95 -6.28
N PRO A 181 -1.53 -11.05 -5.55
CA PRO A 181 -2.48 -12.12 -5.17
C PRO A 181 -3.71 -11.56 -4.44
N PHE A 182 -4.83 -12.27 -4.47
CA PHE A 182 -6.05 -11.77 -3.82
C PHE A 182 -5.83 -11.62 -2.30
N PRO A 183 -6.27 -10.53 -1.65
CA PRO A 183 -6.02 -10.32 -0.22
C PRO A 183 -6.59 -11.44 0.66
N SER A 184 -5.82 -11.84 1.66
CA SER A 184 -6.22 -12.79 2.70
C SER A 184 -6.12 -12.17 4.09
N GLN A 185 -6.86 -12.75 5.04
CA GLN A 185 -6.80 -12.36 6.45
C GLN A 185 -5.35 -12.41 6.98
N TYR A 186 -4.66 -13.52 6.74
CA TYR A 186 -3.27 -13.74 7.13
C TYR A 186 -2.31 -13.15 6.09
N SER A 187 -1.11 -12.81 6.54
CA SER A 187 -0.03 -12.37 5.66
C SER A 187 0.50 -13.49 4.77
N ASN A 188 0.85 -13.13 3.54
CA ASN A 188 1.48 -14.00 2.58
C ASN A 188 2.97 -14.18 2.90
N ALA A 189 3.27 -15.20 3.70
CA ALA A 189 4.63 -15.62 4.03
C ALA A 189 5.19 -16.68 3.07
N LEU A 190 4.43 -17.09 2.06
CA LEU A 190 4.81 -18.15 1.11
C LEU A 190 5.54 -17.58 -0.10
N ASP A 191 4.98 -16.53 -0.70
CA ASP A 191 5.59 -15.87 -1.84
C ASP A 191 6.82 -15.07 -1.40
N ARG A 192 7.86 -15.08 -2.24
CA ARG A 192 9.10 -14.33 -2.00
C ARG A 192 9.00 -12.93 -2.58
N ASN A 193 9.82 -12.03 -2.03
CA ASN A 193 9.93 -10.66 -2.53
C ASN A 193 10.14 -10.66 -4.06
N PRO A 194 9.32 -9.90 -4.82
CA PRO A 194 9.38 -9.89 -6.29
C PRO A 194 10.71 -9.37 -6.84
N TRP A 195 11.49 -8.65 -6.03
CA TRP A 195 12.82 -8.13 -6.35
C TRP A 195 13.95 -8.94 -5.70
N GLN A 196 13.69 -10.18 -5.26
CA GLN A 196 14.68 -11.05 -4.62
C GLN A 196 15.99 -11.09 -5.41
N ALA A 197 15.94 -11.31 -6.73
CA ALA A 197 17.15 -11.39 -7.56
C ALA A 197 17.98 -10.09 -7.54
N GLN A 198 17.33 -8.93 -7.58
CA GLN A 198 17.99 -7.63 -7.55
C GLN A 198 18.56 -7.32 -6.16
N ILE A 199 17.85 -7.72 -5.10
CA ILE A 199 18.30 -7.56 -3.72
C ILE A 199 19.51 -8.46 -3.44
N GLU A 200 19.46 -9.72 -3.86
CA GLU A 200 20.58 -10.66 -3.71
C GLU A 200 21.82 -10.20 -4.48
N ALA A 201 21.63 -9.65 -5.69
CA ALA A 201 22.70 -9.06 -6.48
C ALA A 201 23.33 -7.84 -5.79
N PHE A 202 22.53 -6.95 -5.20
CA PHE A 202 23.03 -5.81 -4.43
C PHE A 202 23.79 -6.25 -3.17
N LEU A 203 23.20 -7.16 -2.38
CA LEU A 203 23.79 -7.62 -1.13
C LEU A 203 24.96 -8.60 -1.31
N ASN A 204 25.19 -9.09 -2.53
CA ASN A 204 26.09 -10.20 -2.80
C ASN A 204 25.90 -11.36 -1.80
N ARG A 205 24.64 -11.74 -1.57
CA ARG A 205 24.24 -12.68 -0.52
C ARG A 205 23.06 -13.51 -0.99
N HIS A 206 23.19 -14.83 -0.89
CA HIS A 206 22.14 -15.79 -1.22
C HIS A 206 21.96 -16.85 -0.12
N PRO A 207 20.73 -17.36 0.08
CA PRO A 207 19.47 -16.80 -0.39
C PRO A 207 18.98 -15.64 0.51
N VAL A 208 18.28 -14.67 -0.07
CA VAL A 208 17.51 -13.67 0.70
C VAL A 208 16.07 -14.17 0.83
N GLY A 209 15.65 -14.47 2.06
CA GLY A 209 14.36 -15.11 2.35
C GLY A 209 13.20 -14.16 2.63
N SER A 210 13.26 -12.88 2.24
CA SER A 210 12.19 -11.93 2.54
C SER A 210 10.86 -12.32 1.88
N PRO A 211 9.72 -12.23 2.60
CA PRO A 211 8.41 -12.48 2.03
C PRO A 211 8.00 -11.38 1.04
N ALA A 212 7.05 -11.67 0.18
CA ALA A 212 6.43 -10.71 -0.73
C ALA A 212 5.58 -9.66 0.01
N GLU A 213 5.10 -10.01 1.21
CA GLU A 213 4.23 -9.16 2.01
C GLU A 213 4.91 -8.68 3.29
N GLY A 214 4.71 -7.40 3.59
CA GLY A 214 5.34 -6.73 4.73
C GLY A 214 4.75 -7.01 6.12
N ARG A 215 3.50 -7.52 6.19
CA ARG A 215 2.86 -7.80 7.46
C ARG A 215 3.55 -8.98 8.15
N PRO A 216 3.84 -8.90 9.46
CA PRO A 216 4.39 -10.04 10.20
C PRO A 216 3.50 -11.29 10.07
N PRO A 217 4.08 -12.50 10.13
CA PRO A 217 3.31 -13.73 10.12
C PRO A 217 2.58 -13.98 11.45
N GLY A 218 1.56 -14.84 11.40
CA GLY A 218 0.82 -15.30 12.57
C GLY A 218 -0.53 -14.62 12.79
N LYS A 219 -1.41 -15.28 13.55
CA LYS A 219 -2.78 -14.82 13.81
C LYS A 219 -2.84 -13.46 14.52
N GLY A 220 -1.95 -13.18 15.46
CA GLY A 220 -1.87 -11.94 16.20
C GLY A 220 -1.54 -10.71 15.34
N TRP A 221 -1.03 -10.90 14.13
CA TRP A 221 -0.78 -9.85 13.13
C TRP A 221 -1.66 -9.98 11.88
N SER A 222 -2.63 -10.90 11.90
CA SER A 222 -3.62 -11.04 10.84
C SER A 222 -4.68 -9.94 10.94
N HIS A 223 -5.42 -9.70 9.86
CA HIS A 223 -6.49 -8.71 9.89
C HIS A 223 -7.52 -9.04 10.96
N GLN A 224 -7.75 -8.09 11.86
CA GLN A 224 -8.75 -8.22 12.92
C GLN A 224 -10.16 -8.02 12.36
N ARG A 225 -11.12 -8.81 12.86
CA ARG A 225 -12.54 -8.73 12.45
C ARG A 225 -12.71 -8.80 10.92
N TRP A 226 -11.93 -9.68 10.28
CA TRP A 226 -11.83 -9.80 8.83
C TRP A 226 -13.17 -10.13 8.16
N ASN A 227 -13.98 -10.99 8.78
CA ASN A 227 -15.29 -11.36 8.24
C ASN A 227 -16.32 -10.25 8.49
N GLU A 228 -16.28 -9.58 9.64
CA GLU A 228 -17.17 -8.45 9.95
C GLU A 228 -16.89 -7.20 9.10
N PHE A 229 -15.62 -6.85 8.92
CA PHE A 229 -15.17 -5.72 8.11
C PHE A 229 -14.50 -6.18 6.82
N TYR A 230 -15.08 -7.19 6.18
CA TYR A 230 -14.54 -7.68 4.92
C TYR A 230 -14.44 -6.53 3.91
N PRO A 231 -13.26 -6.31 3.29
CA PRO A 231 -13.06 -5.18 2.40
C PRO A 231 -14.04 -5.16 1.23
N GLN A 232 -14.76 -4.05 1.06
CA GLN A 232 -15.73 -3.88 -0.03
C GLN A 232 -15.09 -3.20 -1.24
N VAL A 233 -14.16 -2.29 -0.98
CA VAL A 233 -13.39 -1.59 -2.00
C VAL A 233 -11.91 -1.67 -1.69
N ALA A 234 -11.10 -1.50 -2.72
CA ALA A 234 -9.67 -1.49 -2.59
C ALA A 234 -9.05 -0.38 -3.44
N PHE A 235 -7.82 -0.02 -3.11
CA PHE A 235 -6.95 0.72 -3.98
C PHE A 235 -5.52 0.22 -3.82
N LYS A 236 -4.73 0.34 -4.89
CA LYS A 236 -3.29 0.13 -4.83
C LYS A 236 -2.55 1.42 -5.11
N THR A 237 -1.40 1.58 -4.47
CA THR A 237 -0.44 2.66 -4.69
C THR A 237 0.98 2.12 -4.59
N ALA A 238 1.94 2.82 -5.17
CA ALA A 238 3.36 2.55 -4.96
C ALA A 238 4.04 3.77 -4.37
N GLN A 239 4.79 3.63 -3.28
CA GLN A 239 5.75 4.67 -2.90
C GLN A 239 6.89 4.65 -3.91
N ALA A 240 7.07 5.73 -4.66
CA ALA A 240 8.04 5.78 -5.73
C ALA A 240 8.79 7.10 -5.74
N GLY A 241 9.96 7.11 -6.38
CA GLY A 241 10.70 8.33 -6.66
C GLY A 241 9.95 9.27 -7.61
N ALA A 242 10.18 10.57 -7.42
CA ALA A 242 9.62 11.65 -8.23
C ALA A 242 9.73 11.37 -9.74
N LYS A 243 8.59 11.43 -10.43
CA LYS A 243 8.43 11.28 -11.88
C LYS A 243 7.33 12.19 -12.40
N LEU A 244 7.24 12.30 -13.73
CA LEU A 244 6.13 12.98 -14.41
C LEU A 244 4.81 12.25 -14.11
N ASN A 245 3.72 12.98 -13.91
CA ASN A 245 2.39 12.38 -13.86
C ASN A 245 1.89 12.02 -15.27
N GLY A 246 1.65 10.73 -15.52
CA GLY A 246 1.10 10.22 -16.78
C GLY A 246 -0.42 10.28 -16.90
N GLY A 247 -1.13 10.89 -15.95
CA GLY A 247 -2.61 10.91 -15.90
C GLY A 247 -3.19 9.55 -15.55
N MET A 248 -2.49 8.77 -14.73
CA MET A 248 -2.90 7.41 -14.39
C MET A 248 -4.24 7.39 -13.64
N ARG A 249 -4.45 8.36 -12.77
CA ARG A 249 -5.61 8.46 -11.90
C ARG A 249 -6.73 9.33 -12.47
N ASP A 250 -6.57 9.95 -13.65
CA ASP A 250 -7.56 10.87 -14.23
C ASP A 250 -8.96 10.26 -14.31
N ARG A 251 -9.06 9.03 -14.84
CA ARG A 251 -10.32 8.29 -14.96
C ARG A 251 -10.77 7.61 -13.65
N ARG A 252 -9.99 7.80 -12.59
CA ARG A 252 -10.29 7.27 -11.25
C ARG A 252 -10.77 8.37 -10.29
N GLN A 253 -10.77 9.62 -10.74
CA GLN A 253 -11.37 10.73 -10.01
C GLN A 253 -12.90 10.63 -10.09
N LEU A 254 -13.62 10.79 -8.98
CA LEU A 254 -15.09 10.78 -8.98
C LEU A 254 -15.69 11.82 -9.94
N HIS A 255 -15.02 12.96 -10.09
CA HIS A 255 -15.46 14.05 -10.98
C HIS A 255 -15.05 13.86 -12.45
N ASN A 256 -14.10 12.95 -12.76
CA ASN A 256 -13.54 12.71 -14.12
C ASN A 256 -13.13 13.99 -14.88
N TYR A 257 -12.86 15.06 -14.15
CA TYR A 257 -12.68 16.43 -14.69
C TYR A 257 -13.79 16.90 -15.66
N ALA A 258 -15.03 16.44 -15.44
CA ALA A 258 -16.14 16.65 -16.36
C ALA A 258 -17.35 17.36 -15.73
N VAL A 259 -17.40 17.49 -14.40
CA VAL A 259 -18.58 18.00 -13.68
C VAL A 259 -18.23 19.06 -12.65
N GLY A 260 -19.16 19.99 -12.43
CA GLY A 260 -19.06 21.02 -11.39
C GLY A 260 -17.79 21.87 -11.51
N GLU A 261 -17.16 22.17 -10.38
CA GLU A 261 -15.92 22.96 -10.30
C GLU A 261 -14.74 22.28 -11.00
N PHE A 262 -14.81 20.98 -11.29
CA PHE A 262 -13.77 20.23 -11.99
C PHE A 262 -13.98 20.13 -13.50
N GLY A 263 -15.16 20.51 -14.03
CA GLY A 263 -15.48 20.48 -15.46
C GLY A 263 -15.00 21.74 -16.21
N PRO A 264 -15.06 21.77 -17.56
CA PRO A 264 -14.60 22.92 -18.34
C PRO A 264 -15.20 24.25 -17.87
N GLY A 265 -14.34 25.24 -17.61
CA GLY A 265 -14.73 26.55 -17.05
C GLY A 265 -14.92 26.58 -15.53
N GLY A 266 -14.81 25.44 -14.85
CA GLY A 266 -14.82 25.34 -13.39
C GLY A 266 -13.49 25.72 -12.75
N LEU A 267 -13.55 26.13 -11.48
CA LEU A 267 -12.41 26.64 -10.70
C LEU A 267 -11.22 25.67 -10.61
N TYR A 268 -11.50 24.36 -10.56
CA TYR A 268 -10.53 23.29 -10.35
C TYR A 268 -10.24 22.49 -11.61
N ASN A 269 -10.75 22.94 -12.77
CA ASN A 269 -10.44 22.30 -14.03
C ASN A 269 -9.00 22.61 -14.47
N GLN A 270 -8.47 23.80 -14.20
CA GLN A 270 -7.07 24.12 -14.42
C GLN A 270 -6.22 23.52 -13.30
N THR A 271 -5.58 22.39 -13.57
CA THR A 271 -4.81 21.59 -12.60
C THR A 271 -3.37 22.06 -12.49
N SER A 272 -2.86 22.82 -13.46
CA SER A 272 -1.58 23.53 -13.39
C SER A 272 -1.61 24.77 -14.26
N ASP A 273 -1.00 25.87 -13.78
CA ASP A 273 -0.80 27.11 -14.54
C ASP A 273 0.49 27.12 -15.36
N THR A 274 1.43 26.22 -15.06
CA THR A 274 2.74 26.18 -15.74
C THR A 274 3.33 24.76 -15.72
N PRO A 275 3.26 24.02 -16.84
CA PRO A 275 2.51 24.36 -18.06
C PRO A 275 1.00 24.46 -17.78
N VAL A 276 0.27 25.22 -18.61
CA VAL A 276 -1.19 25.29 -18.50
C VAL A 276 -1.78 23.91 -18.83
N ILE A 277 -2.33 23.25 -17.83
CA ILE A 277 -2.95 21.93 -17.91
C ILE A 277 -4.37 22.05 -17.36
N ALA A 278 -5.34 21.55 -18.13
CA ALA A 278 -6.74 21.56 -17.76
C ALA A 278 -7.39 20.19 -17.94
N GLY A 279 -8.15 19.78 -16.94
CA GLY A 279 -8.98 18.58 -16.93
C GLY A 279 -8.21 17.27 -16.90
N THR A 280 -7.00 17.26 -16.36
CA THR A 280 -6.12 16.09 -16.24
C THR A 280 -4.94 16.43 -15.35
N THR A 281 -4.30 15.44 -14.72
CA THR A 281 -2.99 15.60 -14.08
C THR A 281 -1.83 15.23 -15.00
N LYS A 282 -2.12 14.71 -16.19
CA LYS A 282 -1.10 14.30 -17.16
C LYS A 282 -0.24 15.49 -17.57
N GLY A 283 1.07 15.31 -17.45
CA GLY A 283 2.05 16.33 -17.79
C GLY A 283 2.47 17.21 -16.62
N ILE A 284 1.90 17.02 -15.42
CA ILE A 284 2.36 17.70 -14.21
C ILE A 284 3.70 17.10 -13.76
N ASP A 285 4.73 17.93 -13.72
CA ASP A 285 6.03 17.58 -13.17
C ASP A 285 6.02 17.58 -11.64
N THR A 286 6.81 16.69 -11.04
CA THR A 286 7.06 16.72 -9.61
C THR A 286 8.09 17.81 -9.28
N ARG A 287 7.62 19.06 -9.19
CA ARG A 287 8.38 20.25 -8.78
C ARG A 287 7.47 21.18 -7.96
N PHE A 288 8.04 21.95 -7.03
CA PHE A 288 7.26 22.83 -6.15
C PHE A 288 6.91 24.19 -6.76
N HIS A 289 7.68 24.63 -7.76
CA HIS A 289 7.47 25.87 -8.51
C HIS A 289 8.15 25.73 -9.89
N PRO A 290 7.64 26.36 -10.96
CA PRO A 290 8.22 26.29 -12.31
C PRO A 290 9.69 26.71 -12.39
N ASN A 291 10.05 27.76 -11.64
CA ASN A 291 11.43 28.23 -11.49
C ASN A 291 12.33 27.30 -10.65
N MET A 292 11.76 26.35 -9.89
CA MET A 292 12.54 25.37 -9.13
C MET A 292 12.84 24.13 -9.98
N PRO A 293 13.95 23.42 -9.70
CA PRO A 293 14.28 22.17 -10.37
C PRO A 293 13.19 21.11 -10.22
N ILE A 294 13.04 20.28 -11.27
CA ILE A 294 12.35 18.99 -11.16
C ILE A 294 13.02 18.18 -10.06
N GLN A 295 12.22 17.59 -9.18
CA GLN A 295 12.73 16.81 -8.07
C GLN A 295 13.41 15.54 -8.58
N ASN A 296 14.59 15.25 -8.03
CA ASN A 296 15.30 14.00 -8.30
C ASN A 296 14.54 12.84 -7.63
N HIS A 297 14.43 11.71 -8.32
CA HIS A 297 13.75 10.51 -7.80
C HIS A 297 14.33 9.99 -6.47
N LYS A 298 15.57 10.35 -6.14
CA LYS A 298 16.24 10.05 -4.85
C LYS A 298 15.94 11.05 -3.73
N ALA A 299 15.43 12.24 -4.07
CA ALA A 299 15.26 13.36 -3.15
C ALA A 299 13.83 13.48 -2.63
N LEU A 300 12.84 13.11 -3.45
CA LEU A 300 11.43 13.19 -3.11
C LEU A 300 10.72 11.90 -3.50
N TRP A 301 10.07 11.31 -2.51
CA TRP A 301 9.26 10.11 -2.65
C TRP A 301 7.82 10.44 -2.30
N THR A 302 6.89 10.05 -3.17
CA THR A 302 5.45 10.24 -2.95
C THR A 302 4.69 8.99 -3.37
N PHE A 303 3.40 8.94 -3.02
CA PHE A 303 2.49 7.97 -3.61
C PHE A 303 2.42 8.15 -5.13
N ASP A 304 2.61 7.04 -5.83
CA ASP A 304 2.81 6.91 -7.28
C ASP A 304 3.98 7.74 -7.85
N GLY A 305 4.85 8.31 -7.00
CA GLY A 305 5.97 9.17 -7.40
C GLY A 305 5.56 10.44 -8.13
N THR A 306 4.32 10.89 -7.98
CA THR A 306 3.74 11.97 -8.80
C THR A 306 3.09 13.04 -7.95
N PHE A 307 2.92 14.21 -8.56
CA PHE A 307 2.00 15.24 -8.10
C PHE A 307 0.75 15.28 -8.97
N PRO A 308 -0.40 15.71 -8.41
CA PRO A 308 -0.58 16.22 -7.03
C PRO A 308 -0.52 15.16 -5.90
N PRO A 309 -0.45 15.57 -4.62
CA PRO A 309 -0.61 14.66 -3.49
C PRO A 309 -1.92 13.87 -3.58
N LYS A 310 -1.90 12.63 -3.08
CA LYS A 310 -3.01 11.71 -3.26
C LYS A 310 -4.08 11.89 -2.20
N LEU A 311 -5.34 11.88 -2.62
CA LEU A 311 -6.50 11.91 -1.74
C LEU A 311 -7.19 10.54 -1.72
N LEU A 312 -7.44 10.03 -0.52
CA LEU A 312 -8.29 8.86 -0.36
C LEU A 312 -9.73 9.31 -0.09
N MET A 313 -10.62 9.04 -1.05
CA MET A 313 -12.06 9.28 -0.91
C MET A 313 -12.75 8.00 -0.47
N VAL A 314 -13.40 8.04 0.70
CA VAL A 314 -14.08 6.88 1.31
C VAL A 314 -15.44 7.25 1.85
N ARG A 315 -16.29 6.23 2.04
CA ARG A 315 -17.61 6.37 2.65
C ARG A 315 -17.59 5.81 4.06
N TYR A 316 -18.32 6.46 4.97
CA TYR A 316 -18.51 5.92 6.30
C TYR A 316 -19.16 4.53 6.25
N GLY A 317 -18.63 3.59 7.04
CA GLY A 317 -19.12 2.20 7.07
C GLY A 317 -18.74 1.35 5.85
N GLN A 318 -17.87 1.82 4.95
CA GLN A 318 -17.35 1.04 3.84
C GLN A 318 -15.90 0.60 4.13
N PRO A 319 -15.66 -0.68 4.46
CA PRO A 319 -14.30 -1.19 4.68
C PRO A 319 -13.46 -1.10 3.40
N VAL A 320 -12.23 -0.58 3.53
CA VAL A 320 -11.31 -0.33 2.42
C VAL A 320 -10.00 -1.06 2.64
N LEU A 321 -9.49 -1.72 1.60
CA LEU A 321 -8.16 -2.33 1.61
C LEU A 321 -7.17 -1.53 0.76
N MET A 322 -6.05 -1.17 1.37
CA MET A 322 -4.91 -0.56 0.69
C MET A 322 -3.88 -1.64 0.35
N ARG A 323 -3.43 -1.69 -0.91
CA ARG A 323 -2.19 -2.39 -1.27
C ARG A 323 -1.08 -1.39 -1.56
N HIS A 324 -0.06 -1.39 -0.72
CA HIS A 324 1.07 -0.48 -0.83
C HIS A 324 2.31 -1.22 -1.35
N TYR A 325 2.80 -0.85 -2.53
CA TYR A 325 4.06 -1.34 -3.08
C TYR A 325 5.21 -0.40 -2.73
N ASN A 326 6.38 -0.95 -2.47
CA ASN A 326 7.60 -0.18 -2.27
C ASN A 326 8.40 -0.18 -3.58
N ALA A 327 8.37 0.92 -4.32
CA ALA A 327 9.11 1.08 -5.57
C ALA A 327 10.35 1.98 -5.38
N LEU A 328 10.89 2.03 -4.17
CA LEU A 328 12.06 2.83 -3.81
C LEU A 328 13.37 2.08 -4.13
N PRO A 329 14.51 2.79 -4.20
CA PRO A 329 15.81 2.14 -4.42
C PRO A 329 16.16 1.08 -3.37
N ILE A 330 16.76 -0.02 -3.82
CA ILE A 330 17.26 -1.12 -2.97
C ILE A 330 18.45 -0.67 -2.11
N ASP A 331 19.29 0.22 -2.60
CA ASP A 331 20.41 0.76 -1.83
C ASP A 331 19.89 1.76 -0.77
N PRO A 332 20.08 1.50 0.55
CA PRO A 332 19.60 2.37 1.62
C PRO A 332 20.25 3.76 1.61
N SER A 333 21.39 3.93 0.93
CA SER A 333 22.12 5.20 0.82
C SER A 333 21.70 6.01 -0.40
N ALA A 334 20.82 5.48 -1.26
CA ALA A 334 20.44 6.12 -2.52
C ALA A 334 19.77 7.49 -2.32
N ASN A 335 19.17 7.75 -1.16
CA ASN A 335 18.40 8.95 -0.83
C ASN A 335 19.22 10.12 -0.26
N MET A 336 20.54 10.13 -0.51
CA MET A 336 21.45 11.16 -0.01
C MET A 336 21.46 11.26 1.53
N GLY A 337 21.22 10.14 2.21
CA GLY A 337 21.29 10.03 3.66
C GLY A 337 20.10 10.57 4.44
N PHE A 338 18.96 10.81 3.79
CA PHE A 338 17.73 11.28 4.43
C PHE A 338 16.65 10.19 4.50
N GLY A 339 16.54 9.52 5.65
CA GLY A 339 15.58 8.45 5.89
C GLY A 339 16.06 7.08 5.39
N LEU A 340 15.17 6.09 5.36
CA LEU A 340 15.43 4.74 4.85
C LEU A 340 14.38 4.37 3.80
N HIS A 341 14.70 3.45 2.90
CA HIS A 341 13.78 2.95 1.87
C HIS A 341 12.73 1.97 2.41
N THR A 342 12.74 1.65 3.71
CA THR A 342 11.75 0.78 4.33
C THR A 342 10.53 1.58 4.77
N LEU A 343 9.34 1.01 4.56
CA LEU A 343 8.09 1.76 4.71
C LEU A 343 7.20 1.17 5.78
N SER A 344 6.64 2.04 6.62
CA SER A 344 5.45 1.78 7.43
C SER A 344 4.48 2.94 7.19
N THR A 345 3.21 2.65 6.93
CA THR A 345 2.21 3.66 6.53
C THR A 345 1.16 3.78 7.61
N HIS A 346 1.01 4.97 8.17
CA HIS A 346 0.04 5.30 9.21
C HIS A 346 -1.02 6.23 8.63
N GLU A 347 -2.29 5.85 8.76
CA GLU A 347 -3.42 6.71 8.47
C GLU A 347 -3.74 7.53 9.73
N HIS A 348 -3.24 8.76 9.77
CA HIS A 348 -3.30 9.58 10.96
C HIS A 348 -4.74 9.98 11.31
N ASN A 349 -5.12 9.76 12.57
CA ASN A 349 -6.49 9.83 13.10
C ASN A 349 -7.39 8.66 12.72
N GLY A 350 -6.88 7.69 11.97
CA GLY A 350 -7.50 6.39 11.78
C GLY A 350 -7.54 5.61 13.08
N HIS A 351 -8.68 5.00 13.38
CA HIS A 351 -8.74 3.95 14.39
C HIS A 351 -8.52 2.60 13.71
N SER A 352 -7.28 2.38 13.27
CA SER A 352 -6.88 1.17 12.57
C SER A 352 -6.41 0.10 13.55
N PRO A 353 -6.66 -1.19 13.25
CA PRO A 353 -6.12 -2.27 14.06
C PRO A 353 -4.58 -2.33 13.94
N ALA A 354 -3.89 -2.84 14.95
CA ALA A 354 -2.44 -2.71 15.12
C ALA A 354 -1.62 -3.21 13.90
N GLU A 355 -2.10 -4.21 13.19
CA GLU A 355 -1.45 -4.77 11.99
C GLU A 355 -1.54 -3.87 10.76
N SER A 356 -2.42 -2.86 10.77
CA SER A 356 -2.66 -1.91 9.67
C SER A 356 -2.51 -0.44 10.08
N ASP A 357 -2.15 -0.15 11.33
CA ASP A 357 -2.04 1.21 11.86
C ASP A 357 -0.72 1.91 11.51
N GLY A 358 0.28 1.18 10.98
CA GLY A 358 1.59 1.76 10.67
C GLY A 358 2.55 1.75 11.86
N TYR A 359 2.55 0.66 12.62
CA TYR A 359 3.54 0.42 13.68
C TYR A 359 4.98 0.56 13.14
N ALA A 360 5.84 1.28 13.85
CA ALA A 360 7.16 1.67 13.36
C ALA A 360 8.13 0.50 13.15
N ASN A 361 7.91 -0.65 13.82
CA ASN A 361 8.69 -1.87 13.58
C ASN A 361 7.99 -2.86 12.62
N ALA A 362 6.82 -2.52 12.09
CA ALA A 362 6.16 -3.27 11.02
C ALA A 362 6.39 -2.56 9.69
N PHE A 363 7.62 -2.68 9.18
CA PHE A 363 8.04 -2.07 7.92
C PHE A 363 8.37 -3.10 6.85
N PHE A 364 8.32 -2.70 5.59
CA PHE A 364 8.63 -3.55 4.45
C PHE A 364 9.68 -2.95 3.52
N PHE A 365 10.46 -3.84 2.93
CA PHE A 365 11.55 -3.54 2.02
C PHE A 365 11.02 -3.29 0.59
N PRO A 366 11.83 -2.65 -0.27
CA PRO A 366 11.62 -2.63 -1.72
C PRO A 366 11.40 -4.03 -2.30
#